data_AF-A0A965ACT8-F1
#
_entry.id   AF-A0A965ACT8-F1
#
_cell.length_a   1.000
_cell.length_b   1.000
_cell.length_c   1.000
_cell.angle_alpha   90.00
_cell.angle_beta   90.00
_cell.angle_gamma   90.00
#
_symmetry.space_group_name_H-M   'P 1'
#
loop_
_entity.id
_entity.type
_entity.pdbx_description
1 polymer ?
#
loop_
_entity_poly.entity_id
_entity_poly.type
_entity_poly.pdbx_seq_one_letter_code
_entity_poly.pdbx_strand_id
1 'polypeptide(L)'
;LEKGRTEAGIAAVKKIWDELVPSYPFDYSFLDAHFEEVYRSDKQMSAVVSIMATLSILISCIGLFGLAAITIEKKTKEIGVRKVLGASESQITVLLSRNFALLIVVAFVLVSPLTYFALQAWLERFAYRITINPLVFIVGGILALGIGLLTISYHTFKSARANPVKALRYE
;
A
#
# COMPACT_ATOMS: atom_id res chain seq x y z
N LEU A 1 1.22 -6.22 32.95
CA LEU A 1 1.61 -5.68 34.27
C LEU A 1 0.35 -5.55 35.11
N GLU A 2 0.22 -6.35 36.17
CA GLU A 2 -0.98 -6.42 37.00
C GLU A 2 -1.17 -5.13 37.81
N LYS A 3 -2.31 -4.45 37.63
CA LYS A 3 -2.65 -3.17 38.28
C LYS A 3 -2.40 -3.14 39.80
N GLY A 4 -2.55 -4.28 40.49
CA GLY A 4 -2.37 -4.38 41.94
C GLY A 4 -0.94 -4.22 42.46
N ARG A 5 0.10 -4.43 41.63
CA ARG A 5 1.51 -4.27 42.08
C ARG A 5 2.01 -2.83 41.93
N THR A 6 1.42 -2.06 41.02
CA THR A 6 1.83 -0.69 40.72
C THR A 6 1.38 0.28 41.83
N GLU A 7 0.16 0.13 42.35
CA GLU A 7 -0.37 0.95 43.44
C GLU A 7 0.41 0.74 44.76
N ALA A 8 0.74 -0.51 45.08
CA ALA A 8 1.56 -0.84 46.25
C ALA A 8 2.99 -0.28 46.14
N GLY A 9 3.58 -0.29 44.94
CA GLY A 9 4.89 0.30 44.67
C GLY A 9 4.90 1.82 44.83
N ILE A 10 3.87 2.51 44.31
CA ILE A 10 3.72 3.97 44.44
C ILE A 10 3.53 4.37 45.91
N ALA A 11 2.74 3.61 46.68
CA ALA A 11 2.56 3.85 48.10
C ALA A 11 3.86 3.71 48.91
N ALA A 12 4.71 2.73 48.56
CA ALA A 12 6.02 2.54 49.18
C ALA A 12 6.99 3.69 48.85
N VAL A 13 7.02 4.13 47.60
CA VAL A 13 7.86 5.26 47.16
C VAL A 13 7.38 6.57 47.79
N LYS A 14 6.07 6.79 47.87
CA LYS A 14 5.48 7.98 48.52
C LYS A 14 5.87 8.07 49.99
N LYS A 15 5.83 6.95 50.73
CA LYS A 15 6.21 6.92 52.14
C LYS A 15 7.68 7.34 52.36
N ILE A 16 8.59 6.85 51.53
CA ILE A 16 10.01 7.21 51.58
C ILE A 16 10.20 8.68 51.20
N TRP A 17 9.45 9.17 50.20
CA TRP A 17 9.50 10.57 49.77
C TRP A 17 9.05 11.55 50.86
N ASP A 18 7.96 11.23 51.55
CA ASP A 18 7.43 12.05 52.66
C ASP A 18 8.39 12.07 53.87
N GLU A 19 9.18 11.01 54.08
CA GLU A 19 10.22 10.96 55.13
C GLU A 19 11.48 11.76 54.76
N LEU A 20 11.87 11.78 53.48
CA LEU A 20 13.11 12.44 53.02
C LEU A 20 12.92 13.91 52.61
N VAL A 21 11.76 14.28 52.05
CA VAL A 21 11.50 15.63 51.50
C VAL A 21 10.07 16.09 51.83
N PRO A 22 9.73 16.31 53.12
CA PRO A 22 8.39 16.68 53.55
C PRO A 22 7.90 18.05 53.03
N SER A 23 8.81 18.88 52.51
CA SER A 23 8.51 20.23 52.02
C SER A 23 7.94 20.26 50.60
N TYR A 24 7.94 19.14 49.86
CA TYR A 24 7.49 19.08 48.46
C TYR A 24 6.41 18.00 48.27
N PRO A 25 5.27 18.32 47.63
CA PRO A 25 4.22 17.33 47.37
C PRO A 25 4.72 16.23 46.43
N PHE A 26 4.41 14.99 46.77
CA PHE A 26 4.70 13.83 45.93
C PHE A 26 3.80 13.87 44.68
N ASP A 27 4.36 14.32 43.56
CA ASP A 27 3.73 14.29 42.25
C ASP A 27 4.36 13.16 41.41
N TYR A 28 3.51 12.35 40.79
CA TYR A 28 3.96 11.25 39.95
C TYR A 28 3.11 11.18 38.69
N SER A 29 3.77 11.06 37.55
CA SER A 29 3.12 10.78 36.27
C SER A 29 3.62 9.46 35.73
N PHE A 30 2.72 8.68 35.14
CA PHE A 30 3.12 7.46 34.45
C PHE A 30 3.79 7.84 33.14
N LEU A 31 4.98 7.28 32.93
CA LEU A 31 5.73 7.47 31.69
C LEU A 31 4.91 7.04 30.46
N ASP A 32 4.04 6.04 30.61
CA ASP A 32 3.10 5.59 29.57
C ASP A 32 2.11 6.69 29.16
N ALA A 33 1.58 7.45 30.12
CA ALA A 33 0.63 8.54 29.85
C ALA A 33 1.32 9.70 29.12
N HIS A 34 2.58 9.99 29.47
CA HIS A 34 3.38 11.01 28.80
C HIS A 34 3.77 10.59 27.37
N PHE A 35 4.16 9.33 27.16
CA PHE A 35 4.43 8.81 25.83
C PHE A 35 3.17 8.78 24.97
N GLU A 36 2.01 8.40 25.53
CA GLU A 36 0.77 8.37 24.76
C GLU A 36 0.35 9.75 24.25
N GLU A 37 0.61 10.81 25.02
CA GLU A 37 0.36 12.20 24.60
C GLU A 37 1.31 12.65 23.47
N VAL A 38 2.61 12.36 23.61
CA VAL A 38 3.62 12.69 22.59
C VAL A 38 3.39 11.92 21.28
N TYR A 39 3.03 10.63 21.34
CA TYR A 39 2.81 9.80 20.15
C TYR A 39 1.41 9.95 19.53
N ARG A 40 0.47 10.66 20.17
CA ARG A 40 -0.90 10.79 19.67
C ARG A 40 -0.94 11.50 18.31
N SER A 41 -0.17 12.57 18.14
CA SER A 41 -0.06 13.31 16.87
C SER A 41 0.54 12.44 15.76
N ASP A 42 1.62 11.73 16.06
CA ASP A 42 2.31 10.85 15.10
C ASP A 42 1.41 9.69 14.65
N LYS A 43 0.68 9.06 15.59
CA LYS A 43 -0.30 8.00 15.28
C LYS A 43 -1.43 8.52 14.40
N GLN A 44 -1.94 9.72 14.66
CA GLN A 44 -2.99 10.32 13.83
C GLN A 44 -2.49 10.61 12.42
N MET A 45 -1.30 11.19 12.28
CA MET A 45 -0.69 11.45 10.97
C MET A 45 -0.45 10.14 10.20
N SER A 46 0.11 9.13 10.86
CA SER A 46 0.32 7.81 10.28
C SER A 46 -1.01 7.17 9.83
N ALA A 47 -2.07 7.28 10.62
CA ALA A 47 -3.39 6.76 10.26
C ALA A 47 -3.97 7.47 9.02
N VAL A 48 -3.87 8.80 8.95
CA VAL A 48 -4.35 9.58 7.79
C VAL A 48 -3.58 9.19 6.53
N VAL A 49 -2.25 9.12 6.61
CA VAL A 49 -1.40 8.69 5.48
C VAL A 49 -1.72 7.26 5.05
N SER A 50 -1.94 6.35 6.00
CA SER A 50 -2.32 4.95 5.72
C SER A 50 -3.66 4.85 5.00
N ILE A 51 -4.66 5.63 5.41
CA ILE A 51 -5.97 5.67 4.75
C ILE A 51 -5.83 6.22 3.33
N MET A 52 -5.11 7.35 3.16
CA MET A 52 -4.86 7.95 1.85
C MET A 52 -4.12 7.00 0.91
N ALA A 53 -3.07 6.33 1.39
CA ALA A 53 -2.32 5.34 0.62
C ALA A 53 -3.23 4.18 0.17
N THR A 54 -4.09 3.69 1.07
CA THR A 54 -5.04 2.61 0.75
C THR A 54 -6.05 3.06 -0.32
N LEU A 55 -6.61 4.27 -0.18
CA LEU A 55 -7.52 4.84 -1.18
C LEU A 55 -6.84 5.05 -2.53
N SER A 56 -5.60 5.56 -2.54
CA SER A 56 -4.81 5.70 -3.77
C SER A 56 -4.62 4.37 -4.48
N ILE A 57 -4.29 3.30 -3.76
CA ILE A 57 -4.16 1.95 -4.34
C ILE A 57 -5.48 1.50 -4.96
N LEU A 58 -6.61 1.69 -4.27
CA LEU A 58 -7.92 1.31 -4.80
C LEU A 58 -8.26 2.07 -6.10
N ILE A 59 -8.04 3.39 -6.12
CA ILE A 59 -8.29 4.22 -7.29
C ILE A 59 -7.39 3.81 -8.46
N SER A 60 -6.10 3.55 -8.19
CA SER A 60 -5.18 3.04 -9.20
C SER A 60 -5.61 1.69 -9.77
N CYS A 61 -6.12 0.79 -8.94
CA CYS A 61 -6.66 -0.49 -9.41
C CYS A 61 -7.88 -0.32 -10.33
N ILE A 62 -8.79 0.61 -9.99
CA ILE A 62 -9.94 0.94 -10.84
C ILE A 62 -9.49 1.54 -12.18
N GLY A 63 -8.49 2.44 -12.16
CA GLY A 63 -7.92 3.02 -13.37
C GLY A 63 -7.28 1.97 -14.27
N LEU A 64 -6.48 1.07 -13.69
CA LEU A 64 -5.86 -0.05 -14.42
C LEU A 64 -6.94 -0.98 -14.99
N PHE A 65 -7.99 -1.26 -14.23
CA PHE A 65 -9.14 -2.04 -14.68
C PHE A 65 -9.82 -1.40 -15.89
N GLY A 66 -10.10 -0.10 -15.86
CA GLY A 66 -10.70 0.62 -16.98
C GLY A 66 -9.82 0.61 -18.24
N LEU A 67 -8.52 0.83 -18.06
CA LEU A 67 -7.54 0.77 -19.17
C LEU A 67 -7.47 -0.64 -19.78
N ALA A 68 -7.48 -1.68 -18.95
CA ALA A 68 -7.48 -3.06 -19.41
C ALA A 68 -8.74 -3.40 -20.20
N ALA A 69 -9.92 -3.00 -19.71
CA ALA A 69 -11.20 -3.22 -20.39
C ALA A 69 -11.24 -2.56 -21.78
N ILE A 70 -10.87 -1.28 -21.87
CA ILE A 70 -10.84 -0.54 -23.15
C ILE A 70 -9.80 -1.16 -24.12
N THR A 71 -8.65 -1.57 -23.59
CA THR A 71 -7.59 -2.19 -24.41
C THR A 71 -8.03 -3.52 -24.99
N ILE A 72 -8.72 -4.34 -24.20
CA ILE A 72 -9.29 -5.61 -24.65
C ILE A 72 -10.31 -5.36 -25.76
N GLU A 73 -11.22 -4.39 -25.57
CA GLU A 73 -12.23 -4.04 -26.57
C GLU A 73 -11.59 -3.66 -27.92
N LYS A 74 -10.56 -2.81 -27.91
CA LYS A 74 -9.79 -2.43 -29.11
C LYS A 74 -9.04 -3.60 -29.75
N LYS A 75 -8.60 -4.57 -28.95
CA LYS A 75 -7.87 -5.77 -29.39
C LYS A 75 -8.80 -6.95 -29.73
N THR A 76 -10.11 -6.81 -29.58
CA THR A 76 -11.10 -7.88 -29.81
C THR A 76 -11.03 -8.45 -31.22
N LYS A 77 -10.79 -7.62 -32.26
CA LYS A 77 -10.65 -8.09 -33.64
C LYS A 77 -9.42 -8.99 -33.83
N GLU A 78 -8.26 -8.62 -33.29
CA GLU A 78 -7.04 -9.44 -33.34
C GLU A 78 -7.20 -10.76 -32.55
N ILE A 79 -7.86 -10.68 -31.38
CA ILE A 79 -8.12 -11.83 -30.52
C ILE A 79 -9.11 -12.80 -31.18
N GLY A 80 -10.16 -12.27 -31.82
CA GLY A 80 -11.16 -13.04 -32.57
C GLY A 80 -10.55 -13.82 -33.73
N VAL A 81 -9.71 -13.17 -34.55
CA VAL A 81 -9.00 -13.83 -35.66
C VAL A 81 -8.08 -14.94 -35.13
N ARG A 82 -7.32 -14.68 -34.06
CA ARG A 82 -6.45 -15.71 -33.45
C ARG A 82 -7.23 -16.88 -32.87
N LYS A 83 -8.40 -16.63 -32.27
CA LYS A 83 -9.25 -17.68 -31.69
C LYS A 83 -9.83 -18.60 -32.78
N VAL A 84 -10.22 -18.04 -33.93
CA VAL A 84 -10.68 -18.82 -35.11
C VAL A 84 -9.55 -19.62 -35.74
N LEU A 85 -8.31 -19.13 -35.66
CA LEU A 85 -7.10 -19.86 -36.09
C LEU A 85 -6.61 -20.91 -35.08
N GLY A 86 -7.38 -21.19 -34.00
CA GLY A 86 -7.08 -22.24 -33.03
C GLY A 86 -6.21 -21.83 -31.85
N ALA A 87 -5.99 -20.54 -31.61
CA ALA A 87 -5.25 -20.09 -30.42
C ALA A 87 -6.03 -20.40 -29.12
N SER A 88 -5.33 -20.98 -28.14
CA SER A 88 -5.92 -21.30 -26.83
C SER A 88 -6.18 -20.04 -25.99
N GLU A 89 -7.21 -20.10 -25.13
CA GLU A 89 -7.57 -19.02 -24.21
C GLU A 89 -6.42 -18.64 -23.25
N SER A 90 -5.56 -19.63 -22.93
CA SER A 90 -4.36 -19.44 -22.11
C SER A 90 -3.30 -18.59 -22.81
N GLN A 91 -3.08 -18.77 -24.11
CA GLN A 91 -2.10 -18.00 -24.88
C GLN A 91 -2.49 -16.52 -25.00
N ILE A 92 -3.79 -16.23 -25.14
CA ILE A 92 -4.29 -14.85 -25.17
C ILE A 92 -4.08 -14.17 -23.80
N THR A 93 -4.35 -14.90 -22.72
CA THR A 93 -4.15 -14.42 -21.35
C THR A 93 -2.67 -14.11 -21.05
N VAL A 94 -1.76 -15.00 -21.46
CA VAL A 94 -0.31 -14.80 -21.28
C VAL A 94 0.21 -13.63 -22.11
N LEU A 95 -0.23 -13.50 -23.37
CA LEU A 95 0.19 -12.40 -24.23
C LEU A 95 -0.23 -11.04 -23.66
N LEU A 96 -1.49 -10.93 -23.23
CA LEU A 96 -2.04 -9.69 -22.72
C LEU A 96 -1.41 -9.31 -21.38
N SER A 97 -1.30 -10.25 -20.45
CA SER A 97 -0.64 -10.04 -19.16
C SER A 97 0.83 -9.62 -19.33
N ARG A 98 1.57 -10.20 -20.30
CA ARG A 98 2.96 -9.80 -20.60
C ARG A 98 3.07 -8.35 -21.09
N ASN A 99 2.19 -7.93 -21.99
CA ASN A 99 2.21 -6.55 -22.51
C ASN A 99 1.96 -5.54 -21.38
N PHE A 100 1.00 -5.82 -20.50
CA PHE A 100 0.75 -4.96 -19.35
C PHE A 100 1.86 -5.02 -18.30
N ALA A 101 2.43 -6.20 -18.04
CA ALA A 101 3.58 -6.33 -17.14
C ALA A 101 4.75 -5.47 -17.63
N LEU A 102 5.02 -5.44 -18.93
CA LEU A 102 6.05 -4.60 -19.51
C LEU A 102 5.75 -3.11 -19.28
N LEU A 103 4.51 -2.67 -19.49
CA LEU A 103 4.09 -1.30 -19.18
C LEU A 103 4.29 -0.93 -17.70
N ILE A 104 3.94 -1.83 -16.78
CA ILE A 104 4.12 -1.63 -15.34
C ILE A 104 5.60 -1.51 -14.99
N VAL A 105 6.45 -2.39 -15.54
CA VAL A 105 7.90 -2.37 -15.30
C VAL A 105 8.52 -1.08 -15.83
N VAL A 106 8.17 -0.66 -17.04
CA VAL A 106 8.67 0.60 -17.62
C VAL A 106 8.25 1.79 -16.77
N ALA A 107 6.99 1.85 -16.36
CA ALA A 107 6.50 2.89 -15.46
C ALA A 107 7.25 2.88 -14.12
N PHE A 108 7.46 1.70 -13.52
CA PHE A 108 8.17 1.57 -12.26
C PHE A 108 9.63 2.06 -12.36
N VAL A 109 10.36 1.66 -13.39
CA VAL A 109 11.76 2.08 -13.60
C VAL A 109 11.89 3.59 -13.81
N LEU A 110 10.93 4.22 -14.48
CA LEU A 110 10.93 5.67 -14.70
C LEU A 110 10.52 6.45 -13.44
N VAL A 111 9.54 5.94 -12.69
CA VAL A 111 8.97 6.63 -11.54
C VAL A 111 9.82 6.42 -10.28
N SER A 112 10.49 5.28 -10.10
CA SER A 112 11.30 5.01 -8.90
C SER A 112 12.39 6.05 -8.62
N PRO A 113 13.24 6.47 -9.58
CA PRO A 113 14.22 7.53 -9.32
C PRO A 113 13.54 8.88 -9.03
N LEU A 114 12.46 9.19 -9.74
CA LEU A 114 11.70 10.43 -9.53
C LEU A 114 11.15 10.51 -8.11
N THR A 115 10.55 9.42 -7.61
CA THR A 115 10.05 9.32 -6.24
C THR A 115 11.19 9.41 -5.22
N TYR A 116 12.33 8.79 -5.48
CA TYR A 116 13.50 8.86 -4.59
C TYR A 116 13.97 10.32 -4.41
N PHE A 117 14.14 11.07 -5.50
CA PHE A 117 14.55 12.47 -5.43
C PHE A 117 13.50 13.36 -4.74
N ALA A 118 12.22 13.13 -5.03
CA ALA A 118 11.13 13.87 -4.38
C ALA A 118 11.10 13.63 -2.86
N LEU A 119 11.27 12.38 -2.42
CA LEU A 119 11.34 12.03 -1.00
C LEU A 119 12.58 12.61 -0.34
N GLN A 120 13.74 12.57 -1.00
CA GLN A 120 14.96 13.16 -0.48
C GLN A 120 14.81 14.67 -0.26
N ALA A 121 14.31 15.40 -1.27
CA ALA A 121 14.05 16.84 -1.16
C ALA A 121 13.01 17.19 -0.08
N TRP A 122 12.05 16.30 0.16
CA TRP A 122 11.08 16.45 1.24
C TRP A 122 11.71 16.21 2.62
N LEU A 123 12.51 15.15 2.76
CA LEU A 123 13.22 14.79 3.99
C LEU A 123 14.27 15.82 4.43
N GLU A 124 14.86 16.56 3.49
CA GLU A 124 15.79 17.64 3.79
C GLU A 124 15.16 18.80 4.59
N ARG A 125 13.83 18.92 4.59
CA ARG A 125 13.10 19.93 5.37
C ARG A 125 12.93 19.57 6.85
N PHE A 126 13.32 18.36 7.25
CA PHE A 126 13.17 17.86 8.61
C PHE A 126 14.53 17.69 9.30
N ALA A 127 14.61 18.13 10.56
CA ALA A 127 15.83 18.01 11.37
C ALA A 127 16.16 16.55 11.73
N TYR A 128 15.13 15.71 11.89
CA TYR A 128 15.26 14.27 12.08
C TYR A 128 14.81 13.56 10.80
N ARG A 129 15.74 12.92 10.10
CA ARG A 129 15.51 12.30 8.78
C ARG A 129 15.79 10.81 8.82
N ILE A 130 14.91 10.04 8.21
CA ILE A 130 15.11 8.62 7.97
C ILE A 130 15.94 8.41 6.70
N THR A 131 16.81 7.41 6.70
CA THR A 131 17.49 6.95 5.49
C THR A 131 16.52 6.11 4.66
N ILE A 132 16.26 6.52 3.42
CA ILE A 132 15.38 5.78 2.52
C ILE A 132 16.04 4.45 2.15
N ASN A 133 15.46 3.33 2.59
CA ASN A 133 15.97 2.01 2.25
C ASN A 133 15.51 1.61 0.83
N PRO A 134 16.42 1.29 -0.12
CA PRO A 134 16.06 0.84 -1.46
C PRO A 134 15.12 -0.37 -1.50
N LEU A 135 15.13 -1.20 -0.45
CA LEU A 135 14.21 -2.34 -0.32
C LEU A 135 12.74 -1.95 -0.37
N VAL A 136 12.38 -0.74 0.09
CA VAL A 136 10.99 -0.27 0.07
C VAL A 136 10.48 -0.13 -1.37
N PHE A 137 11.33 0.33 -2.29
CA PHE A 137 10.98 0.40 -3.70
C PHE A 137 10.84 -0.99 -4.31
N ILE A 138 11.74 -1.92 -3.99
CA ILE A 138 11.69 -3.29 -4.52
C ILE A 138 10.40 -3.98 -4.05
N VAL A 139 10.10 -3.94 -2.75
CA VAL A 139 8.87 -4.53 -2.19
C VAL A 139 7.62 -3.86 -2.78
N GLY A 140 7.62 -2.53 -2.88
CA GLY A 140 6.53 -1.78 -3.49
C GLY A 140 6.33 -2.12 -4.98
N GLY A 141 7.41 -2.28 -5.73
CA GLY A 141 7.38 -2.70 -7.13
C GLY A 141 6.84 -4.11 -7.31
N ILE A 142 7.29 -5.05 -6.48
CA ILE A 142 6.77 -6.44 -6.48
C ILE A 142 5.28 -6.46 -6.15
N LEU A 143 4.85 -5.70 -5.14
CA LEU A 143 3.44 -5.58 -4.78
C LEU A 143 2.61 -4.98 -5.91
N ALA A 144 3.05 -3.86 -6.50
CA ALA A 144 2.35 -3.21 -7.60
C ALA A 144 2.22 -4.13 -8.82
N LEU A 145 3.30 -4.84 -9.16
CA LEU A 145 3.30 -5.80 -10.26
C LEU A 145 2.41 -7.00 -9.96
N GLY A 146 2.42 -7.52 -8.73
CA GLY A 146 1.53 -8.58 -8.27
C GLY A 146 0.05 -8.19 -8.36
N ILE A 147 -0.32 -7.02 -7.83
CA ILE A 147 -1.70 -6.50 -7.89
C ILE A 147 -2.15 -6.29 -9.33
N GLY A 148 -1.28 -5.70 -10.17
CA GLY A 148 -1.58 -5.49 -11.59
C GLY A 148 -1.79 -6.79 -12.35
N LEU A 149 -0.89 -7.76 -12.18
CA LEU A 149 -1.00 -9.08 -12.80
C LEU A 149 -2.25 -9.82 -12.33
N LEU A 150 -2.57 -9.80 -11.04
CA LEU A 150 -3.78 -10.43 -10.50
C LEU A 150 -5.04 -9.83 -11.11
N THR A 151 -5.12 -8.50 -11.17
CA THR A 151 -6.27 -7.77 -11.72
C THR A 151 -6.49 -8.13 -13.19
N ILE A 152 -5.42 -8.14 -13.99
CA ILE A 152 -5.49 -8.39 -15.43
C ILE A 152 -5.75 -9.87 -15.71
N SER A 153 -5.10 -10.78 -14.97
CA SER A 153 -5.31 -12.22 -15.13
C SER A 153 -6.75 -12.59 -14.83
N TYR A 154 -7.31 -12.04 -13.75
CA TYR A 154 -8.71 -12.23 -13.40
C TYR A 154 -9.66 -11.72 -14.49
N HIS A 155 -9.41 -10.52 -15.03
CA HIS A 155 -10.25 -9.95 -16.08
C HIS A 155 -10.14 -10.73 -17.39
N THR A 156 -8.93 -11.09 -17.81
CA THR A 156 -8.72 -11.80 -19.07
C THR A 156 -9.30 -13.21 -19.01
N PHE A 157 -9.19 -13.88 -17.87
CA PHE A 157 -9.81 -15.19 -17.66
C PHE A 157 -11.35 -15.10 -17.68
N LYS A 158 -11.92 -14.08 -17.02
CA LYS A 158 -13.37 -13.82 -17.02
C LYS A 158 -13.88 -13.48 -18.43
N SER A 159 -13.16 -12.66 -19.19
CA SER A 159 -13.51 -12.27 -20.56
C SER A 159 -13.28 -13.39 -21.57
N ALA A 160 -12.27 -14.26 -21.39
CA ALA A 160 -12.05 -15.42 -22.26
C ALA A 160 -13.21 -16.42 -22.18
N ARG A 161 -13.78 -16.59 -20.98
CA ARG A 161 -15.02 -17.37 -20.73
C ARG A 161 -16.30 -16.65 -21.15
N ALA A 162 -16.26 -15.34 -21.37
CA ALA A 162 -17.41 -14.62 -21.89
C ALA A 162 -17.64 -15.06 -23.34
N ASN A 163 -18.80 -15.66 -23.58
CA ASN A 163 -19.12 -16.35 -24.83
C ASN A 163 -18.96 -15.40 -26.04
N PRO A 164 -18.03 -15.68 -26.98
CA PRO A 164 -17.70 -14.77 -28.09
C PRO A 164 -18.88 -14.52 -29.05
N VAL A 165 -19.91 -15.37 -28.99
CA VAL A 165 -21.15 -15.25 -29.77
C VAL A 165 -21.97 -14.01 -29.38
N LYS A 166 -21.81 -13.46 -28.16
CA LYS A 166 -22.47 -12.19 -27.77
C LYS A 166 -21.72 -10.94 -28.24
N ALA A 167 -20.42 -11.03 -28.49
CA ALA A 167 -19.61 -9.89 -28.95
C ALA A 167 -19.86 -9.56 -30.43
N LEU A 168 -20.36 -10.52 -31.21
CA LEU A 168 -20.71 -10.37 -32.64
C LEU A 168 -22.18 -10.00 -32.89
N ARG A 169 -23.03 -9.95 -31.84
CA ARG A 169 -24.48 -9.70 -31.98
C ARG A 169 -24.90 -8.28 -31.53
N TYR A 170 -23.92 -7.38 -31.43
CA TYR A 170 -24.12 -5.96 -31.12
C TYR A 170 -23.74 -5.03 -32.29
N GLU A 171 -23.47 -5.59 -33.47
CA GLU A 171 -23.86 -4.96 -34.74
C GLU A 171 -25.25 -5.49 -35.11
#